data_AF-A0A1Q6QCT7-F1
#
_entry.id   AF-A0A1Q6QCT7-F1
#
_cell.length_a   1.000
_cell.length_b   1.000
_cell.length_c   1.000
_cell.angle_alpha   90.00
_cell.angle_beta   90.00
_cell.angle_gamma   90.00
#
_symmetry.space_group_name_H-M   'P 1'
#
loop_
_entity.id
_entity.type
_entity.pdbx_description
1 polymer ?
#
loop_
_entity_poly.entity_id
_entity_poly.type
_entity_poly.pdbx_seq_one_letter_code
_entity_poly.pdbx_strand_id
1 'polypeptide(L)'
;MKKATSRIWLITLTALALLSLGGCAQEKEENTEENDPQAREAILQCCELIFGSTGETGTYHIRVTDESDGGRVDEYDCPRGADEQGYGNSPVYALSEPSMYGDEPWYAAAEQDWDDCRNGVVAEISYGKDAIAFIPPWGAIKTDAEYEHPGGNVLRLTQNGETTYYKSNTAHAAQLLFGYAQDAVMEKLYDLHVPGTETDYENIANEFCAQFAAGLNAAPRWFSGKPDDAAAAVKERVFDAYYGTDYPNFCFGFGVMMRFDDPESSQRYQWEAGSGMIEPTGEGEYGDYYGWGMAADACRDEAGNWYIDGTWTGGGAVWLPQIGRSLDSGQQEATAAQLIDCWFLTTGEAREWRIPNMIYNRPSAELREALASLAPEQAAELEKGLREVWDDPLHADMFPGGYDAKLSAD
;
A
#
# COMPACT_ATOMS: atom_id res chain seq x y z
N MET A 1 75.06 -6.59 33.83
CA MET A 1 75.16 -5.15 33.50
C MET A 1 75.49 -5.01 32.01
N LYS A 2 74.75 -4.10 31.36
CA LYS A 2 74.94 -3.51 30.01
C LYS A 2 74.65 -4.38 28.77
N LYS A 3 73.99 -3.70 27.83
CA LYS A 3 73.12 -4.14 26.74
C LYS A 3 73.85 -4.28 25.40
N ALA A 4 73.26 -5.15 24.56
CA ALA A 4 73.02 -5.02 23.11
C ALA A 4 74.23 -4.88 22.16
N THR A 5 74.38 -5.85 21.23
CA THR A 5 74.08 -5.63 19.79
C THR A 5 74.13 -6.94 18.97
N SER A 6 73.04 -7.20 18.25
CA SER A 6 72.91 -7.62 16.83
C SER A 6 73.46 -8.98 16.32
N ARG A 7 72.74 -9.46 15.27
CA ARG A 7 73.07 -10.47 14.23
C ARG A 7 72.82 -11.94 14.66
N ILE A 8 72.04 -12.78 13.99
CA ILE A 8 71.78 -12.98 12.55
C ILE A 8 70.46 -13.77 12.34
N TRP A 9 69.79 -13.48 11.23
CA TRP A 9 68.69 -14.22 10.61
C TRP A 9 69.00 -15.71 10.35
N LEU A 10 68.04 -16.62 10.55
CA LEU A 10 67.43 -17.44 9.48
C LEU A 10 66.36 -18.41 10.04
N ILE A 11 65.36 -18.64 9.20
CA ILE A 11 64.10 -19.38 9.38
C ILE A 11 64.30 -20.90 9.29
N THR A 12 63.60 -21.71 10.10
CA THR A 12 62.84 -22.92 9.65
C THR A 12 61.97 -23.56 10.74
N LEU A 13 60.79 -24.02 10.31
CA LEU A 13 59.63 -24.62 11.00
C LEU A 13 59.93 -25.83 11.90
N THR A 14 59.11 -26.06 12.96
CA THR A 14 58.26 -27.26 13.10
C THR A 14 57.20 -27.09 14.21
N ALA A 15 56.05 -27.75 14.03
CA ALA A 15 54.81 -27.64 14.79
C ALA A 15 54.65 -28.69 15.92
N LEU A 16 53.61 -28.44 16.74
CA LEU A 16 52.75 -29.37 17.50
C LEU A 16 53.20 -29.92 18.88
N ALA A 17 52.31 -29.66 19.86
CA ALA A 17 51.64 -30.64 20.74
C ALA A 17 51.90 -30.57 22.28
N LEU A 18 50.79 -30.33 23.02
CA LEU A 18 50.36 -31.00 24.27
C LEU A 18 51.08 -30.58 25.58
N LEU A 19 50.47 -30.42 26.77
CA LEU A 19 49.16 -30.71 27.37
C LEU A 19 49.07 -29.94 28.71
N SER A 20 47.98 -29.22 28.97
CA SER A 20 47.51 -28.87 30.32
C SER A 20 46.00 -29.01 30.32
N LEU A 21 45.45 -30.16 30.72
CA LEU A 21 44.94 -30.45 32.07
C LEU A 21 44.15 -29.29 32.69
N GLY A 22 42.83 -29.47 32.77
CA GLY A 22 41.98 -28.82 33.77
C GLY A 22 40.68 -28.26 33.21
N GLY A 23 39.59 -29.02 33.33
CA GLY A 23 38.24 -28.51 33.10
C GLY A 23 37.21 -29.63 33.00
N CYS A 24 36.40 -29.78 34.05
CA CYS A 24 35.31 -30.74 34.17
C CYS A 24 34.39 -30.72 32.95
N ALA A 25 34.16 -31.90 32.37
CA ALA A 25 33.10 -32.14 31.40
C ALA A 25 31.77 -32.04 32.14
N GLN A 26 31.13 -30.89 32.02
CA GLN A 26 29.67 -30.80 32.04
C GLN A 26 29.30 -30.87 30.56
N GLU A 27 28.82 -32.03 30.12
CA GLU A 27 28.24 -32.20 28.79
C GLU A 27 27.16 -31.14 28.63
N LYS A 28 27.51 -30.10 27.87
CA LYS A 28 26.54 -29.26 27.21
C LYS A 28 25.93 -30.21 26.18
N GLU A 29 24.67 -30.62 26.36
CA GLU A 29 23.89 -31.15 25.26
C GLU A 29 23.90 -30.07 24.17
N GLU A 30 24.86 -30.21 23.26
CA GLU A 30 24.89 -29.52 22.00
C GLU A 30 23.75 -30.18 21.23
N ASN A 31 22.56 -29.56 21.29
CA ASN A 31 21.43 -29.95 20.47
C ASN A 31 21.85 -29.65 19.02
N THR A 32 22.57 -30.59 18.42
CA THR A 32 22.89 -30.61 16.99
C THR A 32 21.60 -30.92 16.26
N GLU A 33 20.67 -29.95 16.23
CA GLU A 33 19.59 -29.96 15.26
C GLU A 33 20.26 -29.70 13.90
N GLU A 34 20.50 -30.79 13.18
CA GLU A 34 21.04 -30.77 11.82
C GLU A 34 19.93 -30.23 10.91
N ASN A 35 20.22 -29.14 10.19
CA ASN A 35 19.29 -28.54 9.21
C ASN A 35 18.78 -29.64 8.26
N ASP A 36 17.47 -29.76 8.09
CA ASP A 36 16.83 -30.72 7.20
C ASP A 36 16.52 -30.05 5.85
N PRO A 37 17.30 -30.32 4.78
CA PRO A 37 17.03 -29.72 3.48
C PRO A 37 15.67 -30.14 2.90
N GLN A 38 15.12 -31.27 3.32
CA GLN A 38 13.81 -31.75 2.87
C GLN A 38 12.67 -30.95 3.50
N ALA A 39 12.84 -30.48 4.74
CA ALA A 39 11.86 -29.62 5.41
C ALA A 39 11.65 -28.32 4.63
N ARG A 40 12.74 -27.65 4.26
CA ARG A 40 12.68 -26.42 3.47
C ARG A 40 12.03 -26.65 2.10
N GLU A 41 12.43 -27.71 1.40
CA GLU A 41 11.86 -28.03 0.09
C GLU A 41 10.34 -28.30 0.19
N ALA A 42 9.88 -29.01 1.22
CA ALA A 42 8.45 -29.25 1.44
C ALA A 42 7.65 -27.95 1.64
N ILE A 43 8.21 -27.00 2.42
CA ILE A 43 7.61 -25.67 2.64
C ILE A 43 7.50 -24.91 1.31
N LEU A 44 8.59 -24.84 0.54
CA LEU A 44 8.61 -24.12 -0.73
C LEU A 44 7.65 -24.74 -1.75
N GLN A 45 7.61 -26.08 -1.84
CA GLN A 45 6.65 -26.78 -2.69
C GLN A 45 5.20 -26.52 -2.26
N CYS A 46 4.92 -26.46 -0.96
CA CYS A 46 3.59 -26.11 -0.47
C CYS A 46 3.21 -24.67 -0.85
N CYS A 47 4.15 -23.73 -0.74
CA CYS A 47 3.94 -22.35 -1.17
C CYS A 47 3.65 -22.26 -2.68
N GLU A 48 4.46 -22.90 -3.53
CA GLU A 48 4.18 -22.97 -4.98
C GLU A 48 2.79 -23.54 -5.26
N LEU A 49 2.40 -24.62 -4.56
CA LEU A 49 1.08 -25.23 -4.73
C LEU A 49 -0.07 -24.32 -4.31
N ILE A 50 0.11 -23.41 -3.35
CA ILE A 50 -0.95 -22.53 -2.81
C ILE A 50 -1.02 -21.18 -3.50
N PHE A 51 0.12 -20.54 -3.74
CA PHE A 51 0.18 -19.19 -4.32
C PHE A 51 0.29 -19.22 -5.85
N GLY A 52 0.81 -20.32 -6.41
CA GLY A 52 1.01 -20.49 -7.84
C GLY A 52 2.24 -19.78 -8.38
N SER A 53 2.69 -20.25 -9.55
CA SER A 53 3.80 -19.66 -10.30
C SER A 53 3.33 -18.57 -11.27
N THR A 54 4.27 -17.86 -11.90
CA THR A 54 3.95 -16.83 -12.91
C THR A 54 3.11 -17.41 -14.05
N GLY A 55 1.87 -16.94 -14.19
CA GLY A 55 0.93 -17.36 -15.24
C GLY A 55 -0.11 -18.40 -14.80
N GLU A 56 -0.04 -18.89 -13.56
CA GLU A 56 -1.16 -19.63 -12.95
C GLU A 56 -2.25 -18.67 -12.49
N THR A 57 -3.50 -19.13 -12.59
CA THR A 57 -4.68 -18.40 -12.14
C THR A 57 -5.48 -19.25 -11.15
N GLY A 58 -6.28 -18.58 -10.33
CA GLY A 58 -7.12 -19.21 -9.31
C GLY A 58 -7.17 -18.34 -8.06
N THR A 59 -7.80 -18.87 -7.02
CA THR A 59 -8.03 -18.15 -5.76
C THR A 59 -7.55 -19.03 -4.62
N TYR A 60 -6.63 -18.54 -3.81
CA TYR A 60 -6.29 -19.15 -2.53
C TYR A 60 -7.09 -18.47 -1.41
N HIS A 61 -7.28 -19.19 -0.31
CA HIS A 61 -8.12 -18.75 0.80
C HIS A 61 -7.26 -18.52 2.03
N ILE A 62 -7.35 -17.33 2.62
CA ILE A 62 -6.77 -16.99 3.90
C ILE A 62 -7.87 -17.09 4.96
N ARG A 63 -7.57 -17.76 6.07
CA ARG A 63 -8.42 -17.83 7.25
C ARG A 63 -7.62 -17.51 8.49
N VAL A 64 -8.04 -16.51 9.25
CA VAL A 64 -7.45 -16.15 10.55
C VAL A 64 -8.48 -16.37 11.65
N THR A 65 -8.11 -17.16 12.66
CA THR A 65 -8.94 -17.41 13.84
C THR A 65 -8.31 -16.73 15.04
N ASP A 66 -9.05 -15.85 15.69
CA ASP A 66 -8.67 -15.18 16.93
C ASP A 66 -9.46 -15.77 18.10
N GLU A 67 -8.83 -16.70 18.83
CA GLU A 67 -9.39 -17.32 20.03
C GLU A 67 -9.54 -16.31 21.18
N SER A 68 -8.75 -15.23 21.16
CA SER A 68 -8.78 -14.18 22.18
C SER A 68 -9.96 -13.22 22.00
N ASP A 69 -10.45 -13.05 20.77
CA ASP A 69 -11.63 -12.25 20.41
C ASP A 69 -12.89 -13.10 20.29
N GLY A 70 -13.13 -13.96 21.29
CA GLY A 70 -14.35 -14.79 21.34
C GLY A 70 -14.45 -15.85 20.24
N GLY A 71 -13.35 -16.17 19.56
CA GLY A 71 -13.33 -17.11 18.43
C GLY A 71 -13.73 -16.47 17.10
N ARG A 72 -13.46 -15.17 16.92
CA ARG A 72 -13.65 -14.48 15.64
C ARG A 72 -12.88 -15.22 14.53
N VAL A 73 -13.52 -15.33 13.37
CA VAL A 73 -12.93 -15.91 12.16
C VAL A 73 -13.04 -14.88 11.04
N ASP A 74 -11.89 -14.51 10.48
CA ASP A 74 -11.78 -13.63 9.33
C ASP A 74 -11.31 -14.45 8.12
N GLU A 75 -12.01 -14.32 6.99
CA GLU A 75 -11.75 -15.08 5.76
C GLU A 75 -11.60 -14.15 4.56
N TYR A 76 -10.63 -14.46 3.70
CA TYR A 76 -10.29 -13.68 2.51
C TYR A 76 -9.98 -14.59 1.34
N ASP A 77 -10.44 -14.18 0.16
CA ASP A 77 -10.21 -14.85 -1.11
C ASP A 77 -9.23 -14.01 -1.92
N CYS A 78 -8.06 -14.57 -2.24
CA CYS A 78 -6.96 -13.82 -2.85
C CYS A 78 -6.52 -14.44 -4.18
N PRO A 79 -6.18 -13.64 -5.20
CA PRO A 79 -5.77 -14.15 -6.50
C PRO A 79 -4.39 -14.82 -6.45
N ARG A 80 -4.28 -15.96 -7.13
CA ARG A 80 -3.02 -16.67 -7.37
C ARG A 80 -2.22 -16.07 -8.51
N GLY A 81 -0.92 -16.33 -8.51
CA GLY A 81 0.00 -16.00 -9.58
C GLY A 81 0.67 -14.65 -9.39
N ALA A 82 1.05 -14.01 -10.50
CA ALA A 82 1.62 -12.68 -10.45
C ALA A 82 0.52 -11.63 -10.33
N ASP A 83 0.80 -10.54 -9.62
CA ASP A 83 -0.02 -9.34 -9.65
C ASP A 83 -0.01 -8.69 -11.04
N GLU A 84 -0.80 -7.63 -11.22
CA GLU A 84 -0.90 -6.89 -12.48
C GLU A 84 0.44 -6.28 -12.94
N GLN A 85 1.40 -6.14 -12.04
CA GLN A 85 2.73 -5.58 -12.28
C GLN A 85 3.76 -6.68 -12.62
N GLY A 86 3.34 -7.94 -12.59
CA GLY A 86 4.18 -9.10 -12.90
C GLY A 86 5.05 -9.55 -11.73
N TYR A 87 4.86 -9.01 -10.52
CA TYR A 87 5.51 -9.51 -9.32
C TYR A 87 4.76 -10.75 -8.83
N GLY A 88 5.49 -11.84 -8.56
CA GLY A 88 4.86 -13.08 -8.08
C GLY A 88 4.33 -12.90 -6.66
N ASN A 89 3.06 -13.24 -6.42
CA ASN A 89 2.46 -13.31 -5.07
C ASN A 89 2.96 -14.51 -4.25
N SER A 90 4.09 -15.10 -4.63
CA SER A 90 4.61 -16.31 -4.01
C SER A 90 5.67 -15.96 -2.97
N PRO A 91 5.51 -16.37 -1.69
CA PRO A 91 6.52 -16.15 -0.67
C PRO A 91 7.79 -16.98 -0.92
N VAL A 92 7.81 -17.84 -1.95
CA VAL A 92 8.95 -18.69 -2.30
C VAL A 92 10.22 -17.86 -2.45
N TYR A 93 10.17 -16.70 -3.10
CA TYR A 93 11.36 -15.85 -3.22
C TYR A 93 11.86 -15.39 -1.84
N ALA A 94 10.97 -14.83 -1.01
CA ALA A 94 11.29 -14.32 0.32
C ALA A 94 11.76 -15.42 1.30
N LEU A 95 11.23 -16.64 1.18
CA LEU A 95 11.65 -17.82 1.96
C LEU A 95 12.90 -18.51 1.37
N SER A 96 13.21 -18.25 0.09
CA SER A 96 14.36 -18.81 -0.61
C SER A 96 15.64 -17.99 -0.41
N GLU A 97 15.51 -16.68 -0.19
CA GLU A 97 16.65 -15.82 0.08
C GLU A 97 17.11 -15.95 1.54
N PRO A 98 18.42 -15.84 1.80
CA PRO A 98 18.90 -15.69 3.17
C PRO A 98 18.20 -14.47 3.77
N SER A 99 17.52 -14.66 4.90
CA SER A 99 16.95 -13.53 5.64
C SER A 99 18.06 -12.55 6.02
N MET A 100 17.72 -11.35 6.50
CA MET A 100 18.72 -10.45 7.10
C MET A 100 19.49 -11.09 8.28
N TYR A 101 19.03 -12.25 8.77
CA TYR A 101 19.61 -13.06 9.84
C TYR A 101 20.41 -14.28 9.33
N GLY A 102 20.56 -14.45 8.00
CA GLY A 102 21.27 -15.56 7.35
C GLY A 102 20.34 -16.65 6.82
N ASP A 103 20.93 -17.78 6.39
CA ASP A 103 20.19 -18.98 5.97
C ASP A 103 19.41 -19.52 7.17
N GLU A 104 18.08 -19.49 7.07
CA GLU A 104 17.18 -19.97 8.13
C GLU A 104 17.10 -21.51 8.07
N PRO A 105 17.63 -22.23 9.07
CA PRO A 105 17.58 -23.69 9.06
C PRO A 105 16.18 -24.18 9.44
N TRP A 106 15.78 -25.29 8.83
CA TRP A 106 14.48 -25.91 9.06
C TRP A 106 14.65 -27.31 9.61
N TYR A 107 13.76 -27.70 10.50
CA TYR A 107 13.78 -28.98 11.18
C TYR A 107 12.39 -29.61 11.18
N ALA A 108 12.32 -30.93 11.17
CA ALA A 108 11.08 -31.63 11.47
C ALA A 108 10.61 -31.28 12.88
N ALA A 109 9.30 -31.08 13.04
CA ALA A 109 8.66 -30.75 14.30
C ALA A 109 7.48 -31.69 14.56
N ALA A 110 6.88 -31.57 15.74
CA ALA A 110 5.67 -32.26 16.15
C ALA A 110 4.55 -31.26 16.50
N GLU A 111 3.34 -31.79 16.65
CA GLU A 111 2.17 -31.03 17.10
C GLU A 111 2.40 -30.34 18.46
N GLN A 112 3.21 -30.95 19.34
CA GLN A 112 3.56 -30.31 20.62
C GLN A 112 4.38 -29.02 20.43
N ASP A 113 5.33 -28.98 19.48
CA ASP A 113 6.10 -27.76 19.19
C ASP A 113 5.17 -26.63 18.71
N TRP A 114 4.14 -26.99 17.94
CA TRP A 114 3.09 -26.06 17.52
C TRP A 114 2.29 -25.53 18.70
N ASP A 115 1.79 -26.42 19.57
CA ASP A 115 1.00 -26.01 20.73
C ASP A 115 1.79 -25.15 21.72
N ASP A 116 3.10 -25.40 21.84
CA ASP A 116 4.00 -24.62 22.70
C ASP A 116 4.20 -23.16 22.23
N CYS A 117 3.94 -22.87 20.95
CA CYS A 117 4.09 -21.53 20.38
C CYS A 117 2.78 -20.75 20.18
N ARG A 118 1.62 -21.31 20.58
CA ARG A 118 0.31 -20.65 20.44
C ARG A 118 0.25 -19.32 21.19
N ASN A 119 -0.33 -18.30 20.54
CA ASN A 119 -0.50 -16.96 21.11
C ASN A 119 -1.96 -16.46 21.08
N GLY A 120 -2.93 -17.35 20.81
CA GLY A 120 -4.35 -17.03 20.70
C GLY A 120 -4.82 -16.69 19.27
N VAL A 121 -3.91 -16.55 18.30
CA VAL A 121 -4.25 -16.36 16.89
C VAL A 121 -3.64 -17.47 16.04
N VAL A 122 -4.40 -17.98 15.08
CA VAL A 122 -3.94 -18.96 14.08
C VAL A 122 -4.34 -18.47 12.70
N ALA A 123 -3.37 -18.39 11.79
CA ALA A 123 -3.62 -18.11 10.38
C ALA A 123 -3.41 -19.38 9.56
N GLU A 124 -4.23 -19.57 8.52
CA GLU A 124 -4.14 -20.65 7.56
C GLU A 124 -4.33 -20.08 6.15
N ILE A 125 -3.42 -20.43 5.24
CA ILE A 125 -3.52 -20.08 3.82
C ILE A 125 -3.65 -21.40 3.06
N SER A 126 -4.66 -21.52 2.21
CA SER A 126 -5.03 -22.79 1.59
C SER A 126 -5.43 -22.66 0.14
N TYR A 127 -5.23 -23.75 -0.61
CA TYR A 127 -5.73 -23.90 -1.97
C TYR A 127 -6.14 -25.36 -2.20
N GLY A 128 -7.41 -25.57 -2.51
CA GLY A 128 -7.96 -26.92 -2.65
C GLY A 128 -7.88 -27.69 -1.33
N LYS A 129 -7.01 -28.70 -1.27
CA LYS A 129 -6.80 -29.55 -0.07
C LYS A 129 -5.48 -29.27 0.64
N ASP A 130 -4.65 -28.40 0.06
CA ASP A 130 -3.32 -28.11 0.56
C ASP A 130 -3.35 -26.79 1.34
N ALA A 131 -2.66 -26.73 2.47
CA ALA A 131 -2.68 -25.57 3.36
C ALA A 131 -1.37 -25.39 4.14
N ILE A 132 -1.06 -24.14 4.48
CA ILE A 132 -0.02 -23.77 5.43
C ILE A 132 -0.70 -23.01 6.57
N ALA A 133 -0.62 -23.54 7.78
CA ALA A 133 -1.02 -22.85 8.98
C ALA A 133 0.21 -22.40 9.79
N PHE A 134 0.09 -21.25 10.43
CA PHE A 134 1.13 -20.62 11.24
C PHE A 134 0.51 -19.80 12.39
N ILE A 135 1.32 -19.53 13.41
CA ILE A 135 0.95 -18.63 14.51
C ILE A 135 1.53 -17.25 14.19
N PRO A 136 0.71 -16.27 13.74
CA PRO A 136 1.22 -14.97 13.37
C PRO A 136 1.58 -14.14 14.60
N PRO A 137 2.59 -13.26 14.53
CA PRO A 137 2.73 -12.20 15.51
C PRO A 137 1.60 -11.17 15.34
N TRP A 138 1.19 -10.55 16.44
CA TRP A 138 0.17 -9.49 16.39
C TRP A 138 0.31 -8.51 17.56
N GLY A 139 -0.44 -7.41 17.48
CA GLY A 139 -0.34 -6.28 18.40
C GLY A 139 0.82 -5.34 18.06
N ALA A 140 1.10 -4.38 18.93
CA ALA A 140 2.12 -3.38 18.69
C ALA A 140 3.54 -3.98 18.76
N ILE A 141 4.38 -3.68 17.78
CA ILE A 141 5.84 -3.78 17.86
C ILE A 141 6.36 -2.83 18.95
N LYS A 142 7.12 -3.38 19.89
CA LYS A 142 7.79 -2.71 21.01
C LYS A 142 9.14 -2.12 20.57
N THR A 143 9.76 -1.35 21.46
CA THR A 143 11.04 -0.65 21.19
C THR A 143 12.24 -1.58 20.90
N ASP A 144 12.15 -2.85 21.28
CA ASP A 144 13.15 -3.90 21.00
C ASP A 144 12.89 -4.65 19.69
N ALA A 145 11.95 -4.15 18.87
CA ALA A 145 11.49 -4.76 17.62
C ALA A 145 10.75 -6.11 17.78
N GLU A 146 10.30 -6.43 19.00
CA GLU A 146 9.41 -7.58 19.23
C GLU A 146 7.94 -7.16 19.23
N TYR A 147 7.07 -8.04 18.72
CA TYR A 147 5.62 -7.82 18.81
C TYR A 147 5.13 -7.96 20.26
N GLU A 148 3.99 -7.33 20.57
CA GLU A 148 3.28 -7.52 21.83
C GLU A 148 3.03 -9.00 22.07
N HIS A 149 2.50 -9.67 21.03
CA HIS A 149 2.30 -11.10 20.96
C HIS A 149 3.23 -11.68 19.90
N PRO A 150 4.35 -12.33 20.29
CA PRO A 150 5.28 -12.90 19.33
C PRO A 150 4.63 -14.03 18.52
N GLY A 151 5.08 -14.19 17.28
CA GLY A 151 4.65 -15.27 16.40
C GLY A 151 5.34 -16.58 16.75
N GLY A 152 4.80 -17.67 16.20
CA GLY A 152 5.39 -19.00 16.30
C GLY A 152 6.46 -19.23 15.24
N ASN A 153 7.41 -20.09 15.58
CA ASN A 153 8.47 -20.57 14.67
C ASN A 153 8.13 -21.92 14.01
N VAL A 154 6.87 -22.37 14.12
CA VAL A 154 6.38 -23.65 13.57
C VAL A 154 5.36 -23.40 12.46
N LEU A 155 5.55 -24.07 11.33
CA LEU A 155 4.58 -24.15 10.25
C LEU A 155 3.93 -25.54 10.27
N ARG A 156 2.60 -25.57 10.15
CA ARG A 156 1.82 -26.79 9.96
C ARG A 156 1.40 -26.88 8.51
N LEU A 157 1.94 -27.84 7.78
CA LEU A 157 1.59 -28.10 6.40
C LEU A 157 0.51 -29.18 6.35
N THR A 158 -0.49 -28.98 5.51
CA THR A 158 -1.43 -30.01 5.09
C THR A 158 -1.22 -30.23 3.59
N GLN A 159 -0.82 -31.43 3.20
CA GLN A 159 -0.63 -31.79 1.80
C GLN A 159 -1.21 -33.17 1.55
N ASN A 160 -2.03 -33.32 0.51
CA ASN A 160 -2.66 -34.60 0.18
C ASN A 160 -3.45 -35.29 1.32
N GLY A 161 -3.89 -34.53 2.33
CA GLY A 161 -4.58 -35.06 3.52
C GLY A 161 -3.65 -35.57 4.62
N GLU A 162 -2.34 -35.39 4.49
CA GLU A 162 -1.36 -35.61 5.55
C GLU A 162 -0.96 -34.27 6.17
N THR A 163 -0.76 -34.26 7.49
CA THR A 163 -0.31 -33.08 8.23
C THR A 163 1.12 -33.29 8.72
N THR A 164 1.99 -32.34 8.41
CA THR A 164 3.39 -32.32 8.85
C THR A 164 3.71 -30.99 9.52
N TYR A 165 4.72 -31.00 10.39
CA TYR A 165 5.15 -29.82 11.13
C TYR A 165 6.63 -29.57 10.87
N TYR A 166 6.98 -28.31 10.65
CA TYR A 166 8.35 -27.87 10.46
C TYR A 166 8.63 -26.66 11.34
N LYS A 167 9.77 -26.67 12.02
CA LYS A 167 10.19 -25.56 12.88
C LYS A 167 11.45 -24.91 12.36
N SER A 168 11.55 -23.60 12.59
CA SER A 168 12.74 -22.79 12.39
C SER A 168 13.27 -22.28 13.74
N ASN A 169 14.45 -21.68 13.76
CA ASN A 169 14.96 -20.91 14.90
C ASN A 169 14.27 -19.54 15.08
N THR A 170 13.51 -19.07 14.09
CA THR A 170 12.86 -17.75 14.14
C THR A 170 11.39 -17.80 13.70
N ALA A 171 10.63 -16.75 14.00
CA ALA A 171 9.25 -16.57 13.53
C ALA A 171 9.15 -15.81 12.19
N HIS A 172 10.27 -15.67 11.46
CA HIS A 172 10.33 -14.86 10.25
C HIS A 172 9.39 -15.35 9.14
N ALA A 173 9.33 -16.66 8.91
CA ALA A 173 8.40 -17.23 7.93
C ALA A 173 6.92 -16.93 8.27
N ALA A 174 6.55 -17.01 9.55
CA ALA A 174 5.20 -16.66 10.00
C ALA A 174 4.92 -15.15 9.77
N GLN A 175 5.89 -14.27 10.01
CA GLN A 175 5.77 -12.83 9.71
C GLN A 175 5.56 -12.57 8.22
N LEU A 176 6.35 -13.20 7.35
CA LEU A 176 6.24 -13.06 5.90
C LEU A 176 4.88 -13.55 5.38
N LEU A 177 4.45 -14.74 5.81
CA LEU A 177 3.15 -15.30 5.43
C LEU A 177 1.99 -14.45 5.97
N PHE A 178 2.16 -13.82 7.14
CA PHE A 178 1.14 -12.95 7.70
C PHE A 178 0.96 -11.65 6.91
N GLY A 179 1.98 -11.20 6.18
CA GLY A 179 1.89 -10.07 5.26
C GLY A 179 0.70 -10.19 4.30
N TYR A 180 0.47 -11.37 3.74
CA TYR A 180 -0.67 -11.64 2.86
C TYR A 180 -2.03 -11.43 3.55
N ALA A 181 -2.15 -11.77 4.84
CA ALA A 181 -3.37 -11.51 5.60
C ALA A 181 -3.54 -10.02 5.91
N GLN A 182 -2.45 -9.28 6.15
CA GLN A 182 -2.47 -7.83 6.34
C GLN A 182 -2.88 -7.12 5.03
N ASP A 183 -2.32 -7.54 3.90
CA ASP A 183 -2.63 -7.01 2.58
C ASP A 183 -4.08 -7.30 2.19
N ALA A 184 -4.60 -8.50 2.48
CA ALA A 184 -6.01 -8.84 2.24
C ALA A 184 -6.99 -7.98 3.06
N VAL A 185 -6.63 -7.60 4.29
CA VAL A 185 -7.41 -6.61 5.05
C VAL A 185 -7.37 -5.25 4.34
N MET A 186 -6.18 -4.80 3.93
CA MET A 186 -6.02 -3.53 3.24
C MET A 186 -6.80 -3.46 1.94
N GLU A 187 -6.70 -4.47 1.07
CA GLU A 187 -7.47 -4.56 -0.17
C GLU A 187 -8.97 -4.42 0.11
N LYS A 188 -9.48 -5.13 1.13
CA LYS A 188 -10.89 -5.04 1.54
C LYS A 188 -11.27 -3.68 2.11
N LEU A 189 -10.34 -2.96 2.74
CA LEU A 189 -10.59 -1.59 3.20
C LEU A 189 -10.74 -0.62 2.03
N TYR A 190 -10.06 -0.85 0.91
CA TYR A 190 -10.13 -0.03 -0.31
C TYR A 190 -11.20 -0.47 -1.30
N ASP A 191 -11.83 -1.63 -1.12
CA ASP A 191 -12.97 -2.11 -1.90
C ASP A 191 -14.26 -1.32 -1.55
N LEU A 192 -14.27 -0.06 -1.96
CA LEU A 192 -15.28 0.93 -1.61
C LEU A 192 -16.16 1.24 -2.80
N HIS A 193 -17.49 1.24 -2.58
CA HIS A 193 -18.46 1.40 -3.65
C HIS A 193 -19.61 2.32 -3.24
N VAL A 194 -20.03 3.20 -4.15
CA VAL A 194 -21.23 4.03 -3.98
C VAL A 194 -22.18 3.82 -5.17
N PRO A 195 -23.48 3.62 -4.96
CA PRO A 195 -24.43 3.40 -6.05
C PRO A 195 -24.38 4.50 -7.11
N GLY A 196 -24.40 4.11 -8.39
CA GLY A 196 -24.39 5.05 -9.53
C GLY A 196 -25.57 6.01 -9.63
N THR A 197 -26.60 5.81 -8.81
CA THR A 197 -27.73 6.71 -8.66
C THR A 197 -27.38 7.99 -7.90
N GLU A 198 -26.32 7.98 -7.09
CA GLU A 198 -25.79 9.20 -6.50
C GLU A 198 -25.01 10.00 -7.57
N THR A 199 -25.25 11.30 -7.59
CA THR A 199 -24.70 12.23 -8.59
C THR A 199 -23.95 13.39 -7.97
N ASP A 200 -24.11 13.62 -6.66
CA ASP A 200 -23.37 14.62 -5.91
C ASP A 200 -21.99 14.07 -5.55
N TYR A 201 -20.95 14.60 -6.19
CA TYR A 201 -19.58 14.15 -6.01
C TYR A 201 -19.06 14.34 -4.58
N GLU A 202 -19.52 15.35 -3.85
CA GLU A 202 -19.14 15.54 -2.45
C GLU A 202 -19.78 14.46 -1.57
N ASN A 203 -21.04 14.10 -1.81
CA ASN A 203 -21.67 13.00 -1.07
C ASN A 203 -20.96 11.67 -1.36
N ILE A 204 -20.58 11.41 -2.61
CA ILE A 204 -19.84 10.20 -2.99
C ILE A 204 -18.47 10.16 -2.30
N ALA A 205 -17.70 11.25 -2.36
CA ALA A 205 -16.40 11.37 -1.70
C ALA A 205 -16.48 11.12 -0.18
N ASN A 206 -17.50 11.68 0.46
CA ASN A 206 -17.73 11.51 1.89
C ASN A 206 -18.15 10.08 2.25
N GLU A 207 -18.98 9.45 1.43
CA GLU A 207 -19.40 8.06 1.62
C GLU A 207 -18.21 7.10 1.52
N PHE A 208 -17.29 7.29 0.55
CA PHE A 208 -16.05 6.51 0.50
C PHE A 208 -15.23 6.62 1.79
N CYS A 209 -15.03 7.84 2.30
CA CYS A 209 -14.27 8.04 3.53
C CYS A 209 -14.99 7.46 4.76
N ALA A 210 -16.33 7.52 4.78
CA ALA A 210 -17.14 6.93 5.85
C ALA A 210 -17.06 5.40 5.85
N GLN A 211 -17.14 4.77 4.67
CA GLN A 211 -16.97 3.33 4.51
C GLN A 211 -15.55 2.91 4.93
N PHE A 212 -14.51 3.65 4.53
CA PHE A 212 -13.13 3.39 4.95
C PHE A 212 -12.96 3.47 6.47
N ALA A 213 -13.49 4.52 7.11
CA ALA A 213 -13.46 4.67 8.58
C ALA A 213 -14.22 3.53 9.28
N ALA A 214 -15.40 3.16 8.78
CA ALA A 214 -16.16 2.03 9.30
C ALA A 214 -15.41 0.70 9.14
N GLY A 215 -14.72 0.52 8.01
CA GLY A 215 -13.85 -0.61 7.73
C GLY A 215 -12.71 -0.71 8.75
N LEU A 216 -12.00 0.38 9.02
CA LEU A 216 -10.94 0.43 10.04
C LEU A 216 -11.45 0.08 11.44
N ASN A 217 -12.62 0.62 11.81
CA ASN A 217 -13.27 0.29 13.08
C ASN A 217 -13.71 -1.18 13.16
N ALA A 218 -14.12 -1.79 12.04
CA ALA A 218 -14.51 -3.20 11.96
C ALA A 218 -13.33 -4.17 11.73
N ALA A 219 -12.16 -3.66 11.37
CA ALA A 219 -10.96 -4.44 11.09
C ALA A 219 -10.61 -5.32 12.30
N PRO A 220 -10.04 -6.51 12.08
CA PRO A 220 -9.74 -7.42 13.18
C PRO A 220 -8.60 -6.91 14.04
N ARG A 221 -8.56 -7.30 15.32
CA ARG A 221 -7.54 -6.82 16.27
C ARG A 221 -6.11 -7.22 15.88
N TRP A 222 -5.97 -8.35 15.19
CA TRP A 222 -4.67 -8.82 14.71
C TRP A 222 -4.13 -7.98 13.53
N PHE A 223 -4.96 -7.13 12.90
CA PHE A 223 -4.51 -6.22 11.87
C PHE A 223 -3.60 -5.13 12.48
N SER A 224 -2.37 -5.07 12.01
CA SER A 224 -1.31 -4.23 12.59
C SER A 224 -1.59 -2.74 12.43
N GLY A 225 -2.31 -2.34 11.39
CA GLY A 225 -2.70 -0.96 11.15
C GLY A 225 -4.01 -0.56 11.82
N LYS A 226 -4.65 -1.40 12.65
CA LYS A 226 -5.95 -1.05 13.24
C LYS A 226 -5.80 0.13 14.22
N PRO A 227 -6.50 1.26 14.02
CA PRO A 227 -6.58 2.32 15.02
C PRO A 227 -7.57 1.98 16.13
N ASP A 228 -7.49 2.67 17.27
CA ASP A 228 -8.45 2.53 18.37
C ASP A 228 -9.82 3.13 18.01
N ASP A 229 -9.82 4.12 17.13
CA ASP A 229 -11.01 4.75 16.58
C ASP A 229 -10.71 5.40 15.22
N ALA A 230 -11.70 5.47 14.33
CA ALA A 230 -11.58 6.12 13.03
C ALA A 230 -12.87 6.85 12.65
N ALA A 231 -12.74 8.03 12.06
CA ALA A 231 -13.87 8.88 11.68
C ALA A 231 -13.63 9.67 10.39
N ALA A 232 -14.67 9.80 9.57
CA ALA A 232 -14.68 10.66 8.39
C ALA A 232 -15.14 12.09 8.76
N ALA A 233 -14.24 12.90 9.31
CA ALA A 233 -14.58 14.23 9.84
C ALA A 233 -14.66 15.35 8.78
N VAL A 234 -13.87 15.25 7.70
CA VAL A 234 -13.82 16.25 6.62
C VAL A 234 -15.02 16.07 5.70
N LYS A 235 -15.60 17.18 5.22
CA LYS A 235 -16.81 17.18 4.38
C LYS A 235 -16.65 17.80 3.00
N GLU A 236 -15.78 18.79 2.85
CA GLU A 236 -15.46 19.38 1.55
C GLU A 236 -14.19 18.70 1.05
N ARG A 237 -14.29 17.94 -0.03
CA ARG A 237 -13.23 17.03 -0.47
C ARG A 237 -12.94 17.12 -1.94
N VAL A 238 -13.92 17.44 -2.78
CA VAL A 238 -13.76 17.44 -4.24
C VAL A 238 -13.02 18.70 -4.66
N PHE A 239 -11.89 18.53 -5.33
CA PHE A 239 -11.05 19.65 -5.76
C PHE A 239 -10.89 19.73 -7.29
N ASP A 240 -11.28 18.69 -8.03
CA ASP A 240 -11.28 18.67 -9.50
C ASP A 240 -12.39 17.74 -9.98
N ALA A 241 -13.12 18.12 -11.03
CA ALA A 241 -14.26 17.32 -11.50
C ALA A 241 -14.51 17.47 -13.01
N TYR A 242 -14.94 16.39 -13.63
CA TYR A 242 -15.48 16.34 -14.99
C TYR A 242 -16.90 15.75 -14.98
N TYR A 243 -17.84 16.51 -15.54
CA TYR A 243 -19.28 16.23 -15.53
C TYR A 243 -19.81 15.71 -16.88
N GLY A 244 -18.93 15.30 -17.79
CA GLY A 244 -19.35 14.75 -19.08
C GLY A 244 -20.10 13.43 -18.93
N THR A 245 -20.99 13.15 -19.88
CA THR A 245 -21.85 11.95 -19.86
C THR A 245 -21.14 10.68 -20.32
N ASP A 246 -19.99 10.81 -20.96
CA ASP A 246 -19.20 9.71 -21.51
C ASP A 246 -18.36 9.00 -20.45
N TYR A 247 -17.70 9.78 -19.58
CA TYR A 247 -16.86 9.25 -18.50
C TYR A 247 -16.82 10.22 -17.30
N PRO A 248 -17.93 10.38 -16.55
CA PRO A 248 -17.95 11.27 -15.39
C PRO A 248 -16.93 10.79 -14.34
N ASN A 249 -16.09 11.70 -13.87
CA ASN A 249 -15.03 11.40 -12.90
C ASN A 249 -14.63 12.65 -12.11
N PHE A 250 -14.04 12.45 -10.94
CA PHE A 250 -13.60 13.54 -10.08
C PHE A 250 -12.43 13.14 -9.19
N CYS A 251 -11.70 14.14 -8.72
CA CYS A 251 -10.61 14.01 -7.77
C CYS A 251 -11.01 14.60 -6.42
N PHE A 252 -10.65 13.92 -5.33
CA PHE A 252 -11.01 14.35 -3.99
C PHE A 252 -9.96 14.01 -2.94
N GLY A 253 -10.01 14.71 -1.80
CA GLY A 253 -9.25 14.39 -0.60
C GLY A 253 -9.82 13.15 0.07
N PHE A 254 -9.20 11.99 -0.17
CA PHE A 254 -9.51 10.73 0.48
C PHE A 254 -8.77 10.62 1.80
N GLY A 255 -9.48 10.33 2.89
CA GLY A 255 -8.84 10.24 4.20
C GLY A 255 -9.78 10.34 5.37
N VAL A 256 -9.24 10.00 6.53
CA VAL A 256 -9.94 9.85 7.81
C VAL A 256 -9.12 10.42 8.96
N MET A 257 -9.81 10.67 10.06
CA MET A 257 -9.21 10.92 11.36
C MET A 257 -9.04 9.58 12.06
N MET A 258 -7.87 9.32 12.66
CA MET A 258 -7.59 8.11 13.45
C MET A 258 -7.13 8.44 14.86
N ARG A 259 -7.69 7.77 15.87
CA ARG A 259 -7.23 7.84 17.26
C ARG A 259 -6.35 6.64 17.57
N PHE A 260 -5.28 6.90 18.32
CA PHE A 260 -4.43 5.89 18.92
C PHE A 260 -4.27 6.25 20.40
N ASP A 261 -4.63 5.34 21.30
CA ASP A 261 -4.55 5.53 22.74
C ASP A 261 -3.08 5.60 23.21
N ASP A 262 -2.18 4.87 22.52
CA ASP A 262 -0.74 5.06 22.60
C ASP A 262 -0.21 5.76 21.33
N PRO A 263 0.17 7.05 21.41
CA PRO A 263 0.72 7.78 20.27
C PRO A 263 2.11 7.30 19.85
N GLU A 264 2.81 6.50 20.67
CA GLU A 264 4.09 5.89 20.28
C GLU A 264 3.91 4.46 19.76
N SER A 265 2.67 4.02 19.56
CA SER A 265 2.39 2.69 19.03
C SER A 265 2.90 2.53 17.59
N SER A 266 3.47 1.36 17.32
CA SER A 266 3.80 0.93 15.96
C SER A 266 2.59 0.82 15.04
N GLN A 267 1.38 0.68 15.59
CA GLN A 267 0.14 0.71 14.81
C GLN A 267 -0.06 2.08 14.15
N ARG A 268 0.23 3.18 14.86
CA ARG A 268 0.24 4.53 14.28
C ARG A 268 1.33 4.68 13.22
N TYR A 269 2.52 4.16 13.50
CA TYR A 269 3.67 4.26 12.59
C TYR A 269 3.44 3.57 11.23
N GLN A 270 2.55 2.57 11.13
CA GLN A 270 2.13 1.98 9.85
C GLN A 270 1.52 3.01 8.89
N TRP A 271 0.90 4.05 9.42
CA TRP A 271 0.20 5.06 8.63
C TRP A 271 1.03 6.32 8.38
N GLU A 272 2.15 6.53 9.08
CA GLU A 272 2.94 7.78 8.99
C GLU A 272 3.64 7.97 7.64
N ALA A 273 4.01 6.89 6.96
CA ALA A 273 4.84 6.95 5.75
C ALA A 273 4.16 7.79 4.66
N GLY A 274 4.68 8.99 4.43
CA GLY A 274 4.18 9.92 3.41
C GLY A 274 2.86 10.64 3.75
N SER A 275 2.29 10.44 4.94
CA SER A 275 0.96 10.98 5.31
C SER A 275 1.01 12.23 6.21
N GLY A 276 2.16 12.53 6.82
CA GLY A 276 2.32 13.71 7.67
C GLY A 276 1.59 13.63 9.03
N MET A 277 1.27 12.42 9.51
CA MET A 277 0.69 12.16 10.84
C MET A 277 1.68 12.46 11.98
N ILE A 278 2.14 13.70 12.12
CA ILE A 278 3.19 14.09 13.08
C ILE A 278 2.59 14.41 14.46
N GLU A 279 1.49 15.16 14.49
CA GLU A 279 0.81 15.58 15.72
C GLU A 279 -0.70 15.38 15.58
N PRO A 280 -1.42 15.15 16.70
CA PRO A 280 -2.87 15.15 16.68
C PRO A 280 -3.38 16.55 16.32
N THR A 281 -4.63 16.66 15.86
CA THR A 281 -5.17 17.94 15.36
C THR A 281 -5.22 19.06 16.41
N GLY A 282 -5.24 18.71 17.69
CA GLY A 282 -5.07 19.62 18.82
C GLY A 282 -6.34 20.31 19.32
N GLU A 283 -7.42 20.40 18.53
CA GLU A 283 -8.65 21.12 18.91
C GLU A 283 -9.93 20.43 18.37
N GLY A 284 -11.06 20.64 19.07
CA GLY A 284 -12.39 20.18 18.63
C GLY A 284 -12.72 18.72 19.00
N GLU A 285 -13.79 18.19 18.41
CA GLU A 285 -14.29 16.81 18.63
C GLU A 285 -13.24 15.73 18.31
N TYR A 286 -12.31 16.04 17.39
CA TYR A 286 -11.23 15.14 16.95
C TYR A 286 -9.84 15.62 17.40
N GLY A 287 -9.77 16.43 18.46
CA GLY A 287 -8.54 17.08 18.92
C GLY A 287 -7.40 16.12 19.30
N ASP A 288 -7.72 14.88 19.68
CA ASP A 288 -6.79 13.79 20.00
C ASP A 288 -6.59 12.80 18.83
N TYR A 289 -7.16 13.07 17.66
CA TYR A 289 -7.00 12.25 16.46
C TYR A 289 -5.88 12.78 15.56
N TYR A 290 -5.28 11.88 14.80
CA TYR A 290 -4.33 12.16 13.73
C TYR A 290 -5.07 12.14 12.39
N GLY A 291 -4.84 13.15 11.56
CA GLY A 291 -5.37 13.19 10.20
C GLY A 291 -4.51 12.35 9.26
N TRP A 292 -5.12 11.43 8.54
CA TRP A 292 -4.50 10.68 7.45
C TRP A 292 -5.28 10.89 6.16
N GLY A 293 -4.58 11.07 5.05
CA GLY A 293 -5.22 11.15 3.76
C GLY A 293 -4.25 11.31 2.59
N MET A 294 -4.83 11.22 1.40
CA MET A 294 -4.18 11.34 0.10
C MET A 294 -5.19 11.88 -0.93
N ALA A 295 -4.73 12.22 -2.13
CA ALA A 295 -5.65 12.48 -3.23
C ALA A 295 -6.16 11.14 -3.79
N ALA A 296 -7.40 11.10 -4.26
CA ALA A 296 -7.96 9.94 -4.94
C ALA A 296 -8.81 10.37 -6.14
N ASP A 297 -8.93 9.47 -7.11
CA ASP A 297 -9.80 9.64 -8.27
C ASP A 297 -10.96 8.66 -8.16
N ALA A 298 -12.16 9.14 -8.48
CA ALA A 298 -13.35 8.31 -8.56
C ALA A 298 -13.93 8.33 -9.97
N CYS A 299 -14.34 7.17 -10.44
CA CYS A 299 -15.04 7.00 -11.72
C CYS A 299 -16.07 5.86 -11.59
N ARG A 300 -16.76 5.56 -12.71
CA ARG A 300 -17.79 4.53 -12.73
C ARG A 300 -17.25 3.20 -13.23
N ASP A 301 -17.61 2.12 -12.53
CA ASP A 301 -17.35 0.74 -12.95
C ASP A 301 -18.30 0.31 -14.09
N GLU A 302 -18.16 -0.93 -14.57
CA GLU A 302 -19.02 -1.49 -15.61
C GLU A 302 -20.51 -1.59 -15.20
N ALA A 303 -20.78 -1.72 -13.90
CA ALA A 303 -22.13 -1.75 -13.34
C ALA A 303 -22.73 -0.33 -13.16
N GLY A 304 -21.92 0.71 -13.37
CA GLY A 304 -22.27 2.11 -13.20
C GLY A 304 -22.13 2.63 -11.77
N ASN A 305 -21.62 1.84 -10.82
CA ASN A 305 -21.32 2.29 -9.46
C ASN A 305 -20.03 3.10 -9.44
N TRP A 306 -19.92 3.98 -8.46
CA TRP A 306 -18.69 4.72 -8.20
C TRP A 306 -17.72 3.86 -7.41
N TYR A 307 -16.47 3.85 -7.85
CA TYR A 307 -15.33 3.25 -7.14
C TYR A 307 -14.13 4.19 -7.18
N ILE A 308 -13.12 3.92 -6.34
CA ILE A 308 -11.84 4.63 -6.37
C ILE A 308 -10.94 3.97 -7.43
N ASP A 309 -10.58 4.73 -8.47
CA ASP A 309 -9.74 4.28 -9.58
C ASP A 309 -8.25 4.31 -9.24
N GLY A 310 -7.86 5.21 -8.33
CA GLY A 310 -6.47 5.34 -7.91
C GLY A 310 -6.27 6.37 -6.82
N THR A 311 -5.11 6.32 -6.19
CA THR A 311 -4.71 7.21 -5.09
C THR A 311 -3.32 7.81 -5.33
N TRP A 312 -3.11 9.07 -4.93
CA TRP A 312 -1.93 9.86 -5.31
C TRP A 312 -1.37 10.70 -4.15
N THR A 313 -0.04 10.72 -4.03
CA THR A 313 0.70 11.56 -3.10
C THR A 313 1.21 12.82 -3.82
N GLY A 314 0.34 13.81 -4.03
CA GLY A 314 0.71 15.06 -4.73
C GLY A 314 -0.38 15.75 -5.56
N GLY A 315 -1.62 15.24 -5.51
CA GLY A 315 -2.72 15.72 -6.34
C GLY A 315 -3.06 14.71 -7.45
N GLY A 316 -4.31 14.74 -7.89
CA GLY A 316 -4.83 13.96 -9.02
C GLY A 316 -5.35 14.92 -10.09
N ALA A 317 -5.54 14.42 -11.30
CA ALA A 317 -6.15 15.19 -12.37
C ALA A 317 -7.26 14.37 -13.00
N VAL A 318 -8.41 15.02 -13.22
CA VAL A 318 -9.55 14.34 -13.86
C VAL A 318 -9.16 13.85 -15.25
N TRP A 319 -9.70 12.70 -15.61
CA TRP A 319 -9.58 12.22 -16.96
C TRP A 319 -10.46 13.08 -17.88
N LEU A 320 -9.87 13.61 -18.96
CA LEU A 320 -10.58 14.41 -19.95
C LEU A 320 -10.63 13.68 -21.30
N PRO A 321 -11.74 13.78 -22.05
CA PRO A 321 -11.81 13.26 -23.41
C PRO A 321 -10.67 13.78 -24.29
N GLN A 322 -10.16 12.93 -25.19
CA GLN A 322 -9.05 13.21 -26.13
C GLN A 322 -7.68 13.55 -25.50
N ILE A 323 -7.62 13.81 -24.20
CA ILE A 323 -6.42 14.29 -23.48
C ILE A 323 -5.95 13.24 -22.46
N GLY A 324 -6.89 12.47 -21.91
CA GLY A 324 -6.64 11.57 -20.78
C GLY A 324 -6.27 12.35 -19.52
N ARG A 325 -5.35 11.82 -18.72
CA ARG A 325 -4.85 12.44 -17.47
C ARG A 325 -3.58 13.29 -17.68
N SER A 326 -3.14 13.50 -18.93
CA SER A 326 -1.90 14.23 -19.21
C SER A 326 -1.97 15.68 -18.71
N LEU A 327 -0.93 16.09 -17.97
CA LEU A 327 -0.71 17.49 -17.58
C LEU A 327 0.18 18.23 -18.61
N ASP A 328 0.78 17.51 -19.56
CA ASP A 328 1.66 18.10 -20.58
C ASP A 328 0.84 18.63 -21.76
N SER A 329 0.73 19.96 -21.85
CA SER A 329 0.02 20.66 -22.91
C SER A 329 0.68 20.55 -24.30
N GLY A 330 1.94 20.15 -24.38
CA GLY A 330 2.69 19.95 -25.62
C GLY A 330 2.50 18.58 -26.26
N GLN A 331 1.95 17.60 -25.54
CA GLN A 331 1.81 16.21 -26.01
C GLN A 331 0.41 15.85 -26.51
N GLN A 332 -0.54 16.80 -26.52
CA GLN A 332 -1.93 16.53 -26.85
C GLN A 332 -2.38 17.25 -28.13
N GLU A 333 -3.15 16.54 -28.97
CA GLU A 333 -3.65 16.99 -30.28
C GLU A 333 -5.09 17.55 -30.22
N ALA A 334 -5.65 17.76 -29.02
CA ALA A 334 -7.01 18.27 -28.89
C ALA A 334 -7.11 19.71 -29.40
N THR A 335 -8.16 19.97 -30.15
CA THR A 335 -8.53 21.27 -30.70
C THR A 335 -8.91 22.25 -29.60
N ALA A 336 -8.80 23.55 -29.87
CA ALA A 336 -9.29 24.60 -28.98
C ALA A 336 -10.79 24.41 -28.68
N ALA A 337 -11.58 23.99 -29.68
CA ALA A 337 -13.00 23.68 -29.49
C ALA A 337 -13.23 22.52 -28.50
N GLN A 338 -12.51 21.40 -28.65
CA GLN A 338 -12.62 20.27 -27.72
C GLN A 338 -12.20 20.64 -26.29
N LEU A 339 -11.15 21.44 -26.15
CA LEU A 339 -10.69 21.93 -24.85
C LEU A 339 -11.73 22.86 -24.21
N ILE A 340 -12.37 23.72 -25.01
CA ILE A 340 -13.45 24.60 -24.54
C ILE A 340 -14.68 23.80 -24.12
N ASP A 341 -15.05 22.76 -24.86
CA ASP A 341 -16.14 21.86 -24.46
C ASP A 341 -15.83 21.21 -23.10
N CYS A 342 -14.59 20.75 -22.89
CA CYS A 342 -14.15 20.23 -21.58
C CYS A 342 -14.16 21.31 -20.50
N TRP A 343 -13.80 22.56 -20.83
CA TRP A 343 -13.78 23.67 -19.87
C TRP A 343 -15.17 23.91 -19.24
N PHE A 344 -16.24 23.84 -20.04
CA PHE A 344 -17.61 24.00 -19.56
C PHE A 344 -18.12 22.79 -18.77
N LEU A 345 -17.48 21.63 -18.92
CA LEU A 345 -17.83 20.39 -18.23
C LEU A 345 -16.95 20.13 -17.01
N THR A 346 -16.09 21.07 -16.61
CA THR A 346 -15.16 20.88 -15.49
C THR A 346 -15.31 21.93 -14.39
N THR A 347 -14.75 21.62 -13.22
CA THR A 347 -14.51 22.55 -12.09
C THR A 347 -13.17 22.21 -11.45
N GLY A 348 -12.58 23.12 -10.68
CA GLY A 348 -11.31 22.86 -9.99
C GLY A 348 -10.09 23.02 -10.90
N GLU A 349 -9.01 22.31 -10.60
CA GLU A 349 -7.72 22.47 -11.28
C GLU A 349 -7.82 22.34 -12.81
N ALA A 350 -8.68 21.44 -13.31
CA ALA A 350 -8.90 21.30 -14.74
C ALA A 350 -9.38 22.61 -15.38
N ARG A 351 -10.36 23.26 -14.76
CA ARG A 351 -11.00 24.48 -15.27
C ARG A 351 -10.16 25.73 -15.00
N GLU A 352 -9.54 25.79 -13.84
CA GLU A 352 -8.86 26.98 -13.32
C GLU A 352 -7.40 27.06 -13.77
N TRP A 353 -6.80 25.97 -14.27
CA TRP A 353 -5.40 25.98 -14.68
C TRP A 353 -5.10 25.13 -15.91
N ARG A 354 -5.40 23.82 -15.84
CA ARG A 354 -4.92 22.84 -16.83
C ARG A 354 -5.46 23.11 -18.23
N ILE A 355 -6.78 23.27 -18.38
CA ILE A 355 -7.42 23.54 -19.67
C ILE A 355 -7.05 24.93 -20.20
N PRO A 356 -7.08 26.02 -19.41
CA PRO A 356 -6.55 27.31 -19.84
C PRO A 356 -5.10 27.25 -20.35
N ASN A 357 -4.22 26.50 -19.68
CA ASN A 357 -2.85 26.28 -20.13
C ASN A 357 -2.81 25.56 -21.49
N MET A 358 -3.64 24.54 -21.67
CA MET A 358 -3.74 23.79 -22.92
C MET A 358 -4.31 24.63 -24.07
N ILE A 359 -5.34 25.44 -23.82
CA ILE A 359 -5.94 26.34 -24.82
C ILE A 359 -4.92 27.37 -25.29
N TYR A 360 -4.10 27.90 -24.38
CA TYR A 360 -3.09 28.90 -24.74
C TYR A 360 -2.08 28.38 -25.78
N ASN A 361 -1.80 27.08 -25.75
CA ASN A 361 -0.89 26.42 -26.69
C ASN A 361 -1.51 26.12 -28.05
N ARG A 362 -2.81 26.40 -28.27
CA ARG A 362 -3.49 26.22 -29.56
C ARG A 362 -3.36 27.46 -30.46
N PRO A 363 -3.42 27.32 -31.79
CA PRO A 363 -3.41 28.47 -32.71
C PRO A 363 -4.48 29.50 -32.36
N SER A 364 -4.15 30.79 -32.40
CA SER A 364 -5.09 31.84 -32.01
C SER A 364 -6.26 31.96 -32.97
N ALA A 365 -6.06 31.66 -34.25
CA ALA A 365 -7.14 31.53 -35.23
C ALA A 365 -8.19 30.49 -34.82
N GLU A 366 -7.77 29.36 -34.26
CA GLU A 366 -8.65 28.30 -33.79
C GLU A 366 -9.46 28.74 -32.57
N LEU A 367 -8.80 29.41 -31.62
CA LEU A 367 -9.47 30.00 -30.45
C LEU A 367 -10.51 31.06 -30.87
N ARG A 368 -10.19 31.92 -31.85
CA ARG A 368 -11.14 32.91 -32.37
C ARG A 368 -12.35 32.25 -33.04
N GLU A 369 -12.13 31.18 -33.80
CA GLU A 369 -13.22 30.41 -34.42
C GLU A 369 -14.11 29.75 -33.37
N ALA A 370 -13.51 29.12 -32.35
CA ALA A 370 -14.25 28.49 -31.26
C ALA A 370 -15.02 29.51 -30.42
N LEU A 371 -14.45 30.67 -30.09
CA LEU A 371 -15.16 31.74 -29.38
C LEU A 371 -16.35 32.27 -30.18
N ALA A 372 -16.23 32.37 -31.51
CA ALA A 372 -17.29 32.85 -32.38
C ALA A 372 -18.46 31.86 -32.54
N SER A 373 -18.25 30.56 -32.26
CA SER A 373 -19.29 29.54 -32.32
C SER A 373 -20.10 29.41 -31.02
N LEU A 374 -19.59 29.95 -29.90
CA LEU A 374 -20.27 29.96 -28.60
C LEU A 374 -21.43 30.96 -28.55
N ALA A 375 -22.41 30.68 -27.69
CA ALA A 375 -23.39 31.70 -27.32
C ALA A 375 -22.70 32.89 -26.62
N PRO A 376 -23.22 34.13 -26.74
CA PRO A 376 -22.56 35.31 -26.17
C PRO A 376 -22.26 35.20 -24.67
N GLU A 377 -23.14 34.55 -23.91
CA GLU A 377 -22.96 34.33 -22.46
C GLU A 377 -21.82 33.36 -22.17
N GLN A 378 -21.75 32.24 -22.92
CA GLN A 378 -20.66 31.26 -22.82
C GLN A 378 -19.32 31.87 -23.23
N ALA A 379 -19.29 32.65 -24.32
CA ALA A 379 -18.08 33.32 -24.76
C ALA A 379 -17.54 34.29 -23.68
N ALA A 380 -18.43 35.06 -23.05
CA ALA A 380 -18.06 35.98 -21.97
C ALA A 380 -17.58 35.25 -20.71
N GLU A 381 -18.22 34.12 -20.37
CA GLU A 381 -17.82 33.27 -19.24
C GLU A 381 -16.42 32.66 -19.47
N LEU A 382 -16.19 32.10 -20.65
CA LEU A 382 -14.89 31.55 -21.03
C LEU A 382 -13.82 32.64 -21.07
N GLU A 383 -14.09 33.81 -21.67
CA GLU A 383 -13.16 34.93 -21.68
C GLU A 383 -12.75 35.32 -20.25
N LYS A 384 -13.73 35.43 -19.33
CA LYS A 384 -13.45 35.74 -17.93
C LYS A 384 -12.52 34.71 -17.30
N GLY A 385 -12.81 33.42 -17.47
CA GLY A 385 -11.99 32.35 -16.90
C GLY A 385 -10.59 32.28 -17.49
N LEU A 386 -10.44 32.49 -18.81
CA LEU A 386 -9.12 32.53 -19.45
C LEU A 386 -8.31 33.74 -18.98
N ARG A 387 -8.93 34.90 -18.80
CA ARG A 387 -8.27 36.10 -18.26
C ARG A 387 -7.82 35.93 -16.82
N GLU A 388 -8.60 35.27 -15.98
CA GLU A 388 -8.22 34.97 -14.58
C GLU A 388 -6.87 34.25 -14.50
N VAL A 389 -6.52 33.44 -15.50
CA VAL A 389 -5.25 32.71 -15.56
C VAL A 389 -4.18 33.44 -16.35
N TRP A 390 -4.52 33.88 -17.56
CA TRP A 390 -3.53 34.42 -18.52
C TRP A 390 -3.11 35.85 -18.21
N ASP A 391 -3.98 36.64 -17.57
CA ASP A 391 -3.66 38.01 -17.17
C ASP A 391 -3.08 38.06 -15.74
N ASP A 392 -2.96 36.92 -15.05
CA ASP A 392 -2.35 36.84 -13.72
C ASP A 392 -0.84 37.17 -13.79
N PRO A 393 -0.36 38.19 -13.06
CA PRO A 393 1.06 38.52 -12.99
C PRO A 393 1.96 37.37 -12.56
N LEU A 394 1.45 36.40 -11.79
CA LEU A 394 2.20 35.20 -11.38
C LEU A 394 2.57 34.30 -12.56
N HIS A 395 1.79 34.36 -13.64
CA HIS A 395 1.95 33.52 -14.82
C HIS A 395 2.40 34.29 -16.07
N ALA A 396 2.83 35.55 -15.92
CA ALA A 396 3.17 36.43 -17.04
C ALA A 396 4.29 35.89 -17.95
N ASP A 397 5.23 35.10 -17.41
CA ASP A 397 6.28 34.43 -18.18
C ASP A 397 5.74 33.26 -19.02
N MET A 398 4.67 32.60 -18.55
CA MET A 398 4.01 31.49 -19.23
C MET A 398 2.99 31.97 -20.27
N PHE A 399 2.30 33.09 -19.99
CA PHE A 399 1.28 33.68 -20.83
C PHE A 399 1.65 35.12 -21.23
N PRO A 400 2.69 35.31 -22.05
CA PRO A 400 3.21 36.64 -22.35
C PRO A 400 2.17 37.56 -23.01
N GLY A 401 1.86 38.66 -22.33
CA GLY A 401 0.91 39.67 -22.80
C GLY A 401 -0.57 39.31 -22.57
N GLY A 402 -0.84 38.15 -21.96
CA GLY A 402 -2.18 37.74 -21.53
C GLY A 402 -3.16 37.47 -22.67
N TYR A 403 -4.44 37.58 -22.35
CA TYR A 403 -5.55 37.21 -23.23
C TYR A 403 -5.61 38.01 -24.53
N ASP A 404 -5.47 39.33 -24.44
CA ASP A 404 -5.56 40.19 -25.63
C ASP A 404 -4.37 39.99 -26.56
N ALA A 405 -3.17 39.78 -26.01
CA ALA A 405 -2.01 39.41 -26.82
C ALA A 405 -2.21 38.06 -27.49
N LYS A 406 -2.77 37.08 -26.77
CA LYS A 406 -3.07 35.76 -27.35
C LYS A 406 -4.06 35.83 -28.50
N LEU A 407 -5.18 36.54 -28.36
CA LEU A 407 -6.17 36.63 -29.44
C LEU A 407 -5.70 37.44 -30.64
N SER A 408 -4.84 38.43 -30.41
CA SER A 408 -4.23 39.23 -31.48
C SER A 408 -2.99 38.58 -32.09
N ALA A 409 -2.49 37.51 -31.48
CA ALA A 409 -1.35 36.76 -31.97
C ALA A 409 -1.76 35.92 -33.18
N ASP A 410 -1.67 36.52 -34.36
CA ASP A 410 -1.41 35.84 -35.63
C ASP A 410 -0.59 36.78 -36.52
#